data_AF-A0A0K9NP85-F1
#
_entry.id   AF-A0A0K9NP85-F1
#
_cell.length_a   1.000
_cell.length_b   1.000
_cell.length_c   1.000
_cell.angle_alpha   90.00
_cell.angle_beta   90.00
_cell.angle_gamma   90.00
#
_symmetry.space_group_name_H-M   'P 1'
#
loop_
_entity.id
_entity.type
_entity.pdbx_description
1 polymer ?
#
loop_
_entity_poly.entity_id
_entity_poly.type
_entity_poly.pdbx_seq_one_letter_code
_entity_poly.pdbx_strand_id
1 'polypeptide(L)'
;MCFKFQEWWTYVCMGPPDPQPNWHLGMSGTQHRAVMWRVWKEGGTGFLYWGSNCYEKAMVPSSEVKFRRGLPPGDGVLFYPGEVFSSSHEPVASLRLERALSGLQDIEYLNLYSSRYGREEALALLVKTGIYLGPERYTRDHRSIDAMRAEIYRTCGQ
;
A
#
# COMPACT_ATOMS: atom_id res chain seq x y z
N MET A 1 2.14 -24.49 -16.51
CA MET A 1 3.58 -24.72 -16.22
C MET A 1 4.13 -23.37 -15.77
N CYS A 2 4.34 -23.17 -14.47
CA CYS A 2 4.88 -21.91 -13.92
C CYS A 2 6.37 -22.14 -13.64
N PHE A 3 7.26 -21.37 -14.27
CA PHE A 3 8.69 -21.48 -14.05
C PHE A 3 9.06 -20.86 -12.71
N LYS A 4 9.93 -21.54 -11.94
CA LYS A 4 10.33 -21.21 -10.55
C LYS A 4 10.97 -19.81 -10.31
N PHE A 5 11.08 -18.96 -11.34
CA PHE A 5 11.78 -17.67 -11.29
C PHE A 5 11.03 -16.53 -12.01
N GLN A 6 9.73 -16.67 -12.25
CA GLN A 6 8.97 -15.63 -12.91
C GLN A 6 8.50 -14.58 -11.90
N GLU A 7 8.90 -13.33 -12.10
CA GLU A 7 8.39 -12.20 -11.33
C GLU A 7 7.11 -11.65 -11.98
N TRP A 8 6.09 -11.40 -11.15
CA TRP A 8 4.86 -10.73 -11.57
C TRP A 8 4.65 -9.48 -10.72
N TRP A 9 4.75 -8.33 -11.37
CA TRP A 9 4.65 -7.02 -10.75
C TRP A 9 3.34 -6.35 -11.15
N THR A 10 2.70 -5.70 -10.18
CA THR A 10 1.54 -4.85 -10.41
C THR A 10 1.88 -3.40 -10.08
N TYR A 11 1.08 -2.46 -10.58
CA TYR A 11 1.25 -1.04 -10.28
C TYR A 11 -0.11 -0.32 -10.21
N VAL A 12 -0.12 0.85 -9.57
CA VAL A 12 -1.22 1.81 -9.64
C VAL A 12 -0.71 3.15 -10.17
N CYS A 13 -1.59 3.95 -10.75
CA CYS A 13 -1.28 5.28 -11.27
C CYS A 13 -2.49 6.22 -11.07
N MET A 14 -2.80 7.06 -12.05
CA MET A 14 -4.03 7.85 -12.10
C MET A 14 -5.31 7.01 -11.92
N GLY A 15 -5.24 5.71 -12.24
CA GLY A 15 -6.29 4.74 -11.95
C GLY A 15 -5.76 3.53 -11.17
N PRO A 16 -6.65 2.75 -10.54
CA PRO A 16 -8.10 2.97 -10.50
C PRO A 16 -8.52 4.01 -9.43
N PRO A 17 -9.68 4.68 -9.57
CA PRO A 17 -10.23 5.56 -8.53
C PRO A 17 -11.01 4.78 -7.45
N ASP A 18 -11.55 5.49 -6.46
CA ASP A 18 -12.53 4.94 -5.52
C ASP A 18 -13.69 4.25 -6.28
N PRO A 19 -14.15 3.06 -5.86
CA PRO A 19 -13.87 2.38 -4.58
C PRO A 19 -12.64 1.48 -4.58
N GLN A 20 -11.84 1.44 -5.65
CA GLN A 20 -10.65 0.58 -5.69
C GLN A 20 -9.48 1.20 -4.92
N PRO A 21 -8.57 0.38 -4.36
CA PRO A 21 -7.42 0.89 -3.63
C PRO A 21 -6.41 1.54 -4.57
N ASN A 22 -5.92 2.70 -4.16
CA ASN A 22 -4.85 3.46 -4.83
C ASN A 22 -4.16 4.35 -3.78
N TRP A 23 -3.17 5.16 -4.16
CA TRP A 23 -2.40 6.08 -3.31
C TRP A 23 -2.69 7.56 -3.57
N HIS A 24 -3.87 7.87 -4.11
CA HIS A 24 -4.33 9.25 -4.28
C HIS A 24 -4.49 9.96 -2.93
N LEU A 25 -4.29 11.27 -2.92
CA LEU A 25 -4.24 12.10 -1.72
C LEU A 25 -5.54 12.04 -0.90
N GLY A 26 -6.69 12.02 -1.57
CA GLY A 26 -8.01 12.02 -0.93
C GLY A 26 -8.47 10.66 -0.40
N MET A 27 -7.70 9.60 -0.60
CA MET A 27 -8.08 8.25 -0.16
C MET A 27 -7.72 8.01 1.30
N SER A 28 -8.46 7.08 1.93
CA SER A 28 -8.23 6.67 3.32
C SER A 28 -6.93 5.87 3.49
N GLY A 29 -6.39 5.86 4.71
CA GLY A 29 -5.19 5.07 5.00
C GLY A 29 -5.39 3.56 4.77
N THR A 30 -6.62 3.05 4.90
CA THR A 30 -6.94 1.65 4.63
C THR A 30 -6.95 1.36 3.13
N GLN A 31 -7.42 2.31 2.30
CA GLN A 31 -7.27 2.23 0.85
C GLN A 31 -5.81 2.15 0.43
N HIS A 32 -4.94 2.93 1.07
CA HIS A 32 -3.51 2.89 0.77
C HIS A 32 -2.88 1.53 1.10
N ARG A 33 -3.25 0.92 2.23
CA ARG A 33 -2.81 -0.43 2.61
C ARG A 33 -3.34 -1.51 1.66
N ALA A 34 -4.60 -1.39 1.25
CA ALA A 34 -5.28 -2.38 0.43
C ALA A 34 -4.67 -2.60 -0.96
N VAL A 35 -3.86 -1.66 -1.45
CA VAL A 35 -3.02 -1.86 -2.64
C VAL A 35 -2.13 -3.10 -2.44
N MET A 36 -1.44 -3.22 -1.30
CA MET A 36 -0.55 -4.35 -1.05
C MET A 36 -1.31 -5.65 -0.78
N TRP A 37 -2.46 -5.60 -0.13
CA TRP A 37 -3.32 -6.79 0.05
C TRP A 37 -3.78 -7.35 -1.29
N ARG A 38 -4.10 -6.48 -2.24
CA ARG A 38 -4.41 -6.86 -3.62
C ARG A 38 -3.23 -7.58 -4.27
N VAL A 39 -2.03 -6.98 -4.24
CA VAL A 39 -0.80 -7.58 -4.80
C VAL A 39 -0.62 -8.99 -4.26
N TRP A 40 -0.66 -9.13 -2.93
CA TRP A 40 -0.42 -10.41 -2.29
C TRP A 40 -1.49 -11.47 -2.64
N LYS A 41 -2.77 -11.10 -2.61
CA LYS A 41 -3.88 -12.02 -2.92
C LYS A 41 -3.82 -12.50 -4.37
N GLU A 42 -3.50 -11.61 -5.30
CA GLU A 42 -3.42 -11.91 -6.74
C GLU A 42 -2.13 -12.65 -7.14
N GLY A 43 -1.19 -12.84 -6.20
CA GLY A 43 0.04 -13.62 -6.43
C GLY A 43 1.21 -12.78 -6.98
N GLY A 44 1.17 -11.46 -6.80
CA GLY A 44 2.27 -10.57 -7.12
C GLY A 44 3.51 -10.83 -6.28
N THR A 45 4.66 -10.85 -6.95
CA THR A 45 5.99 -10.97 -6.34
C THR A 45 6.62 -9.62 -6.08
N GLY A 46 6.05 -8.53 -6.63
CA GLY A 46 6.51 -7.17 -6.44
C GLY A 46 5.43 -6.13 -6.76
N PHE A 47 5.72 -4.89 -6.40
CA PHE A 47 4.86 -3.74 -6.68
C PHE A 47 5.68 -2.56 -7.18
N LEU A 48 5.22 -1.94 -8.26
CA LEU A 48 5.84 -0.78 -8.87
C LEU A 48 4.96 0.46 -8.65
N TYR A 49 5.59 1.59 -8.38
CA TYR A 49 4.93 2.89 -8.42
C TYR A 49 5.69 3.83 -9.34
N TRP A 50 4.96 4.56 -10.19
CA TRP A 50 5.54 5.26 -11.34
C TRP A 50 6.32 6.53 -10.96
N GLY A 51 6.11 7.08 -9.76
CA GLY A 51 6.84 8.26 -9.30
C GLY A 51 6.63 8.52 -7.81
N SER A 52 7.65 9.03 -7.12
CA SER A 52 7.59 9.32 -5.68
C SER A 52 7.80 10.80 -5.33
N ASN A 53 8.18 11.64 -6.30
CA ASN A 53 8.46 13.07 -6.12
C ASN A 53 8.17 13.88 -7.41
N CYS A 54 7.16 13.46 -8.18
CA CYS A 54 6.81 14.05 -9.47
C CYS A 54 5.86 15.25 -9.35
N TYR A 55 6.34 16.34 -8.74
CA TYR A 55 5.58 17.60 -8.62
C TYR A 55 5.41 18.33 -9.96
N GLU A 56 4.51 19.32 -10.01
CA GLU A 56 4.60 20.41 -10.97
C GLU A 56 5.87 21.21 -10.64
N LYS A 57 6.67 21.56 -11.66
CA LYS A 57 8.02 22.10 -11.49
C LYS A 57 8.03 23.29 -10.52
N ALA A 58 8.54 23.07 -9.30
CA ALA A 58 8.76 24.12 -8.32
C ALA A 58 9.96 24.97 -8.77
N MET A 59 9.77 26.28 -8.91
CA MET A 59 10.86 27.20 -9.32
C MET A 59 11.80 27.53 -8.15
N VAL A 60 11.38 27.28 -6.90
CA VAL A 60 12.17 27.45 -5.67
C VAL A 60 11.80 26.36 -4.64
N PRO A 61 12.75 25.85 -3.83
CA PRO A 61 12.50 24.78 -2.86
C PRO A 61 11.43 25.10 -1.80
N SER A 62 11.27 26.38 -1.44
CA SER A 62 10.29 26.86 -0.45
C SER A 62 8.90 27.14 -1.03
N SER A 63 8.68 26.89 -2.32
CA SER A 63 7.36 27.13 -2.92
C SER A 63 6.34 26.10 -2.42
N GLU A 64 5.08 26.53 -2.35
CA GLU A 64 3.94 25.65 -2.12
C GLU A 64 3.99 24.41 -3.03
N VAL A 65 3.70 23.25 -2.46
CA VAL A 65 3.69 21.97 -3.20
C VAL A 65 2.53 21.96 -4.18
N LYS A 66 2.84 21.91 -5.47
CA LYS A 66 1.85 21.83 -6.55
C LYS A 66 1.89 20.46 -7.22
N PHE A 67 0.75 19.77 -7.21
CA PHE A 67 0.60 18.51 -7.94
C PHE A 67 0.49 18.77 -9.45
N ARG A 68 0.98 17.82 -10.25
CA ARG A 68 0.88 17.91 -11.71
C ARG A 68 -0.58 17.96 -12.17
N ARG A 69 -0.86 18.87 -13.11
CA ARG A 69 -2.17 18.99 -13.73
C ARG A 69 -2.51 17.72 -14.55
N GLY A 70 -3.79 17.35 -14.57
CA GLY A 70 -4.27 16.19 -15.32
C GLY A 70 -4.09 14.83 -14.61
N LEU A 71 -3.54 14.83 -13.40
CA LEU A 71 -3.43 13.63 -12.54
C LEU A 71 -4.28 13.81 -11.27
N PRO A 72 -4.78 12.72 -10.67
CA PRO A 72 -5.39 12.78 -9.34
C PRO A 72 -4.44 13.42 -8.34
N PRO A 73 -4.94 14.25 -7.40
CA PRO A 73 -4.08 14.88 -6.40
C PRO A 73 -3.21 13.84 -5.67
N GLY A 74 -1.91 14.13 -5.56
CA GLY A 74 -0.93 13.26 -4.92
C GLY A 74 -0.41 12.08 -5.75
N ASP A 75 -0.97 11.80 -6.93
CA ASP A 75 -0.42 10.75 -7.80
C ASP A 75 1.00 11.12 -8.29
N GLY A 76 1.93 10.19 -8.17
CA GLY A 76 3.36 10.40 -8.44
C GLY A 76 4.13 11.09 -7.32
N VAL A 77 3.52 11.36 -6.16
CA VAL A 77 4.14 12.10 -5.04
C VAL A 77 3.95 11.33 -3.74
N LEU A 78 5.04 10.90 -3.10
CA LEU A 78 5.07 10.20 -1.81
C LEU A 78 6.07 10.79 -0.82
N PHE A 79 7.08 11.51 -1.31
CA PHE A 79 7.92 12.39 -0.53
C PHE A 79 7.46 13.84 -0.73
N TYR A 80 7.94 14.73 0.14
CA TYR A 80 7.76 16.17 0.06
C TYR A 80 9.07 16.88 0.41
N PRO A 81 9.35 18.09 -0.13
CA PRO A 81 10.52 18.87 0.29
C PRO A 81 10.41 19.25 1.77
N GLY A 82 11.49 19.09 2.53
CA GLY A 82 11.50 19.39 3.97
C GLY A 82 11.35 20.86 4.29
N GLU A 83 11.78 21.72 3.36
CA GLU A 83 11.78 23.18 3.45
C GLU A 83 10.36 23.76 3.48
N VAL A 84 9.37 22.98 3.04
CA VAL A 84 7.94 23.35 3.11
C VAL A 84 7.41 23.23 4.53
N PHE A 85 8.00 22.39 5.38
CA PHE A 85 7.51 22.09 6.74
C PHE A 85 8.47 22.50 7.85
N SER A 86 9.74 22.76 7.53
CA SER A 86 10.81 23.03 8.49
C SER A 86 11.99 23.74 7.82
N SER A 87 13.05 24.03 8.57
CA SER A 87 14.33 24.53 8.00
C SER A 87 15.23 23.41 7.45
N SER A 88 14.77 22.16 7.47
CA SER A 88 15.53 21.00 6.97
C SER A 88 15.44 20.90 5.45
N HIS A 89 16.55 20.52 4.81
CA HIS A 89 16.59 20.21 3.37
C HIS A 89 16.34 18.70 3.10
N GLU A 90 16.14 17.91 4.15
CA GLU A 90 15.86 16.48 4.03
C GLU A 90 14.42 16.24 3.53
N PRO A 91 14.20 15.29 2.62
CA PRO A 91 12.86 14.96 2.15
C PRO A 91 12.03 14.35 3.29
N VAL A 92 10.75 14.74 3.35
CA VAL A 92 9.80 14.25 4.34
C VAL A 92 8.89 13.19 3.70
N ALA A 93 8.78 12.04 4.36
CA ALA A 93 7.86 10.98 3.95
C ALA A 93 6.40 11.40 4.16
N SER A 94 5.54 11.04 3.21
CA SER A 94 4.09 11.24 3.36
C SER A 94 3.46 10.20 4.28
N LEU A 95 2.33 10.57 4.90
CA LEU A 95 1.48 9.59 5.59
C LEU A 95 1.09 8.43 4.66
N ARG A 96 0.94 8.68 3.35
CA ARG A 96 0.57 7.67 2.35
C ARG A 96 1.67 6.63 2.17
N LEU A 97 2.93 7.05 2.16
CA LEU A 97 4.08 6.15 2.15
C LEU A 97 4.12 5.30 3.43
N GLU A 98 3.85 5.89 4.58
CA GLU A 98 3.77 5.15 5.86
C GLU A 98 2.62 4.13 5.88
N ARG A 99 1.50 4.43 5.21
CA ARG A 99 0.39 3.47 5.04
C ARG A 99 0.73 2.40 4.01
N ALA A 100 1.47 2.72 2.95
CA ALA A 100 2.00 1.73 2.01
C ALA A 100 2.96 0.76 2.72
N LEU A 101 3.89 1.27 3.53
CA LEU A 101 4.78 0.47 4.38
C LEU A 101 3.98 -0.41 5.33
N SER A 102 2.91 0.13 5.94
CA SER A 102 2.05 -0.69 6.80
C SER A 102 1.36 -1.82 6.04
N GLY A 103 0.95 -1.58 4.78
CA GLY A 103 0.38 -2.62 3.91
C GLY A 103 1.41 -3.68 3.51
N LEU A 104 2.67 -3.30 3.31
CA LEU A 104 3.79 -4.23 3.12
C LEU A 104 3.98 -5.12 4.36
N GLN A 105 3.99 -4.53 5.54
CA GLN A 105 4.09 -5.30 6.80
C GLN A 105 2.89 -6.24 6.98
N ASP A 106 1.67 -5.81 6.64
CA ASP A 106 0.47 -6.65 6.71
C ASP A 106 0.63 -7.93 5.85
N ILE A 107 1.24 -7.82 4.65
CA ILE A 107 1.46 -9.00 3.79
C ILE A 107 2.65 -9.85 4.25
N GLU A 108 3.62 -9.29 4.97
CA GLU A 108 4.69 -10.07 5.62
C GLU A 108 4.12 -11.01 6.69
N TYR A 109 3.12 -10.56 7.47
CA TYR A 109 2.39 -11.43 8.39
C TYR A 109 1.67 -12.56 7.65
N LEU A 110 1.01 -12.27 6.53
CA LEU A 110 0.36 -13.30 5.71
C LEU A 110 1.36 -14.28 5.10
N ASN A 111 2.57 -13.81 4.72
CA ASN A 111 3.65 -14.67 4.27
C ASN A 111 4.19 -15.58 5.37
N LEU A 112 4.36 -15.06 6.60
CA LEU A 112 4.72 -15.86 7.78
C LEU A 112 3.66 -16.92 8.08
N TYR A 113 2.37 -16.58 7.98
CA TYR A 113 1.30 -17.54 8.18
C TYR A 113 1.29 -18.61 7.06
N SER A 114 1.45 -18.18 5.81
CA SER A 114 1.50 -19.07 4.64
C SER A 114 2.67 -20.05 4.69
N SER A 115 3.83 -19.63 5.22
CA SER A 115 5.00 -20.51 5.31
C SER A 115 4.82 -21.64 6.31
N ARG A 116 3.94 -21.48 7.31
CA ARG A 116 3.62 -22.52 8.31
C ARG A 116 2.44 -23.39 7.90
N TYR A 117 1.39 -22.78 7.36
CA TYR A 117 0.10 -23.46 7.16
C TYR A 117 -0.27 -23.67 5.71
N GLY A 118 0.38 -22.98 4.77
CA GLY A 118 0.00 -22.99 3.36
C GLY A 118 -0.73 -21.72 2.92
N ARG A 119 -0.73 -21.47 1.61
CA ARG A 119 -1.33 -20.27 1.00
C ARG A 119 -2.85 -20.29 1.07
N GLU A 120 -3.49 -21.45 0.95
CA GLU A 120 -4.95 -21.58 0.99
C GLU A 120 -5.49 -21.19 2.37
N GLU A 121 -4.80 -21.57 3.43
CA GLU A 121 -5.09 -21.24 4.82
C GLU A 121 -4.93 -19.74 5.07
N ALA A 122 -3.90 -19.12 4.52
CA ALA A 122 -3.70 -17.68 4.60
C ALA A 122 -4.80 -16.90 3.84
N LEU A 123 -5.22 -17.39 2.67
CA LEU A 123 -6.36 -16.84 1.93
C LEU A 123 -7.67 -16.97 2.72
N ALA A 124 -7.89 -18.11 3.37
CA ALA A 124 -9.04 -18.32 4.25
C ALA A 124 -9.01 -17.36 5.45
N LEU A 125 -7.84 -17.10 6.04
CA LEU A 125 -7.68 -16.11 7.11
C LEU A 125 -8.01 -14.68 6.66
N LEU A 126 -7.54 -14.30 5.48
CA LEU A 126 -7.83 -12.99 4.86
C LEU A 126 -9.34 -12.80 4.64
N VAL A 127 -10.05 -13.86 4.23
CA VAL A 127 -11.52 -13.87 4.10
C VAL A 127 -12.20 -13.83 5.48
N LYS A 128 -11.78 -14.67 6.43
CA LYS A 128 -12.32 -14.77 7.79
C LYS A 128 -12.27 -13.43 8.53
N THR A 129 -11.19 -12.67 8.35
CA THR A 129 -10.96 -11.38 9.01
C THR A 129 -11.57 -10.20 8.25
N GLY A 130 -12.01 -10.43 7.00
CA GLY A 130 -12.62 -9.42 6.15
C GLY A 130 -11.66 -8.34 5.66
N ILE A 131 -10.34 -8.57 5.72
CA ILE A 131 -9.34 -7.57 5.32
C ILE A 131 -9.49 -7.22 3.84
N TYR A 132 -9.47 -8.21 2.95
CA TYR A 132 -9.54 -7.99 1.52
C TYR A 132 -10.26 -9.14 0.81
N LEU A 133 -11.43 -8.88 0.24
CA LEU A 133 -12.20 -9.85 -0.53
C LEU A 133 -12.06 -9.60 -2.03
N GLY A 134 -11.84 -8.36 -2.46
CA GLY A 134 -11.59 -7.99 -3.84
C GLY A 134 -11.40 -6.48 -4.02
N PRO A 135 -11.18 -6.00 -5.25
CA PRO A 135 -10.81 -4.61 -5.53
C PRO A 135 -11.79 -3.57 -4.98
N GLU A 136 -13.07 -3.90 -4.83
CA GLU A 136 -14.10 -2.99 -4.31
C GLU A 136 -14.62 -3.42 -2.92
N ARG A 137 -14.06 -4.50 -2.37
CA ARG A 137 -14.53 -5.15 -1.14
C ARG A 137 -13.35 -5.46 -0.24
N TYR A 138 -13.04 -4.53 0.64
CA TYR A 138 -12.00 -4.66 1.66
C TYR A 138 -12.40 -3.85 2.89
N THR A 139 -11.81 -4.17 4.03
CA THR A 139 -12.13 -3.48 5.27
C THR A 139 -11.82 -1.98 5.15
N ARG A 140 -12.64 -1.15 5.81
CA ARG A 140 -12.32 0.26 6.06
C ARG A 140 -11.85 0.49 7.50
N ASP A 141 -11.86 -0.56 8.30
CA ASP A 141 -11.65 -0.52 9.75
C ASP A 141 -10.35 -1.24 10.12
N HIS A 142 -9.61 -0.66 11.07
CA HIS A 142 -8.38 -1.23 11.58
C HIS A 142 -8.60 -2.56 12.33
N ARG A 143 -9.78 -2.78 12.93
CA ARG A 143 -10.10 -3.97 13.73
C ARG A 143 -9.92 -5.28 12.96
N SER A 144 -10.21 -5.31 11.66
CA SER A 144 -9.97 -6.48 10.81
C SER A 144 -8.48 -6.81 10.69
N ILE A 145 -7.63 -5.79 10.60
CA ILE A 145 -6.17 -5.93 10.52
C ILE A 145 -5.64 -6.47 11.84
N ASP A 146 -6.09 -5.91 12.96
CA ASP A 146 -5.71 -6.38 14.29
C ASP A 146 -6.16 -7.82 14.55
N ALA A 147 -7.37 -8.20 14.12
CA ALA A 147 -7.87 -9.56 14.24
C ALA A 147 -7.00 -10.57 13.48
N MET A 148 -6.56 -10.24 12.26
CA MET A 148 -5.60 -11.06 11.51
C MET A 148 -4.26 -11.15 12.24
N ARG A 149 -3.68 -10.02 12.65
CA ARG A 149 -2.38 -10.00 13.36
C ARG A 149 -2.44 -10.80 14.65
N ALA A 150 -3.52 -10.68 15.41
CA ALA A 150 -3.75 -11.44 16.63
C ALA A 150 -3.88 -12.95 16.37
N GLU A 151 -4.58 -13.36 15.30
CA GLU A 151 -4.64 -14.77 14.91
C GLU A 151 -3.25 -15.30 14.57
N ILE A 152 -2.51 -14.59 13.72
CA ILE A 152 -1.17 -14.99 13.29
C ILE A 152 -0.22 -15.06 14.49
N TYR A 153 -0.30 -14.09 15.40
CA TYR A 153 0.49 -14.14 16.64
C TYR A 153 0.15 -15.37 17.49
N ARG A 154 -1.12 -15.70 17.68
CA ARG A 154 -1.53 -16.87 18.48
C ARG A 154 -1.09 -18.19 17.86
N THR A 155 -1.19 -18.32 16.53
CA THR A 155 -0.89 -19.58 15.85
C THR A 155 0.59 -19.75 15.53
N CYS A 156 1.28 -18.66 15.17
CA CYS A 156 2.70 -18.68 14.79
C CYS A 156 3.65 -18.29 15.93
N GLY A 157 3.14 -17.84 17.08
CA GLY A 157 3.97 -17.48 18.23
C GLY A 157 4.47 -18.68 19.05
N GLN A 158 3.96 -19.87 18.75
CA GLN A 158 4.38 -21.14 19.34
C GLN A 158 5.47 -21.82 18.50
#